data_AF-A0A2E9HWN7-F1
#
_entry.id   AF-A0A2E9HWN7-F1
#
_cell.length_a   1.000
_cell.length_b   1.000
_cell.length_c   1.000
_cell.angle_alpha   90.00
_cell.angle_beta   90.00
_cell.angle_gamma   90.00
#
_symmetry.space_group_name_H-M   'P 1'
#
loop_
_entity.id
_entity.type
_entity.pdbx_description
1 polymer ?
#
loop_
_entity_poly.entity_id
_entity_poly.type
_entity_poly.pdbx_seq_one_letter_code
_entity_poly.pdbx_strand_id
1 'polypeptide(L)'
;MAFVVITSQNTTQTVYDTDIFTLMPGSTLTAPGDAIDFDGVTFTEATVNILGTVVAGDIGVDAFTSLPAIGAANNITVRIGAEGAIFARDFALKFEDGDNIKVLNEGTMHSDRGGIYIDTESTNVRLENHGTISGNTSAGIRADGDDNYILNTGTITGTGSTAADGAVVSRNAILDNSGILSSRDGLTVFFGSGDNVFNNSGTVFGDVAYQNGADKLVNLGGGIVTGQVYTGDGTDTIINTGQISGGVVLGTDTDTYDAFGAGLTIGIVSGGDGNDTLASSDQAEHLSGGANDDKLVGRGGDDTLDGGTGADMIFAGTGNDSVIGGSENDTVRGGDGDDTVFGGSGDDDIFANAGDDNLLGEAGNDFILGGTGNDYIEGGADNDTLNGNADDDTLFGGDGNDLLVGQDGSDVLEGGDNNDTLDGGDGDDILEGGDGNDILRGRAGEDDLAGGLGRDYLTGGEGADNFVFRSIAGTVAGANRDQIMDFEQGVDTIVIAGLSPGVFEFRGTAAFAPSGNPEIRLNETATGSTIVQIDNNGDGTIDAEIRVGGVTGLTADDFVL
;
A
#
# COMPACT_ATOMS: atom_id res chain seq x y z
N MET A 1 22.99 -24.33 -55.55
CA MET A 1 24.22 -23.58 -55.19
C MET A 1 23.72 -22.27 -54.65
N ALA A 2 23.64 -22.17 -53.33
CA ALA A 2 23.20 -20.98 -52.62
C ALA A 2 24.47 -20.36 -52.01
N PHE A 3 24.65 -19.05 -52.14
CA PHE A 3 25.92 -18.33 -51.93
C PHE A 3 25.76 -17.29 -50.83
N VAL A 4 26.49 -17.38 -49.71
CA VAL A 4 26.73 -16.18 -48.88
C VAL A 4 27.72 -15.29 -49.62
N VAL A 5 27.42 -14.00 -49.79
CA VAL A 5 28.31 -13.04 -50.46
C VAL A 5 28.96 -12.15 -49.40
N ILE A 6 30.19 -12.47 -49.02
CA ILE A 6 30.97 -11.61 -48.13
C ILE A 6 31.73 -10.62 -49.00
N THR A 7 31.29 -9.36 -49.01
CA THR A 7 31.95 -8.30 -49.79
C THR A 7 32.94 -7.53 -48.94
N SER A 8 34.18 -7.46 -49.42
CA SER A 8 35.17 -6.47 -48.98
C SER A 8 35.47 -5.54 -50.15
N GLN A 9 36.01 -4.33 -49.91
CA GLN A 9 36.42 -3.41 -50.99
C GLN A 9 37.28 -4.05 -52.09
N ASN A 10 37.88 -5.24 -51.87
CA ASN A 10 38.79 -5.91 -52.81
C ASN A 10 38.50 -7.40 -53.12
N THR A 11 37.50 -8.06 -52.51
CA THR A 11 37.26 -9.51 -52.67
C THR A 11 35.85 -9.95 -52.26
N THR A 12 35.27 -10.90 -53.01
CA THR A 12 34.05 -11.63 -52.64
C THR A 12 34.42 -13.06 -52.22
N GLN A 13 34.00 -13.51 -51.04
CA GLN A 13 34.16 -14.90 -50.60
C GLN A 13 32.80 -15.60 -50.55
N THR A 14 32.73 -16.84 -51.04
CA THR A 14 31.53 -17.68 -51.06
C THR A 14 31.61 -18.75 -49.98
N VAL A 15 30.53 -18.92 -49.21
CA VAL A 15 30.36 -19.92 -48.13
C VAL A 15 29.22 -20.88 -48.49
N TYR A 16 29.33 -22.18 -48.16
CA TYR A 16 28.35 -23.23 -48.50
C TYR A 16 27.47 -23.68 -47.30
N ASP A 17 26.38 -24.41 -47.58
CA ASP A 17 25.24 -24.86 -46.73
C ASP A 17 25.53 -25.43 -45.31
N THR A 18 26.78 -25.75 -44.97
CA THR A 18 27.17 -26.28 -43.64
C THR A 18 28.50 -25.69 -43.12
N ASP A 19 28.92 -24.55 -43.66
CA ASP A 19 30.24 -23.98 -43.40
C ASP A 19 30.28 -23.01 -42.21
N ILE A 20 31.46 -22.92 -41.60
CA ILE A 20 31.80 -21.95 -40.56
C ILE A 20 32.63 -20.84 -41.20
N PHE A 21 32.15 -19.60 -41.16
CA PHE A 21 32.97 -18.43 -41.46
C PHE A 21 33.74 -18.00 -40.21
N THR A 22 35.01 -17.62 -40.35
CA THR A 22 35.80 -17.05 -39.24
C THR A 22 36.68 -15.92 -39.71
N LEU A 23 36.37 -14.70 -39.28
CA LEU A 23 37.24 -13.54 -39.39
C LEU A 23 38.29 -13.60 -38.27
N MET A 24 39.55 -13.82 -38.63
CA MET A 24 40.63 -14.06 -37.65
C MET A 24 41.02 -12.79 -36.87
N PRO A 25 41.60 -12.93 -35.67
CA PRO A 25 42.13 -11.79 -34.90
C PRO A 25 43.07 -10.90 -35.72
N GLY A 26 42.96 -9.58 -35.52
CA GLY A 26 43.77 -8.57 -36.21
C GLY A 26 43.44 -8.34 -37.69
N SER A 27 42.45 -9.04 -38.25
CA SER A 27 41.95 -8.76 -39.61
C SER A 27 40.85 -7.69 -39.59
N THR A 28 40.76 -6.90 -40.67
CA THR A 28 39.72 -5.87 -40.82
C THR A 28 38.97 -6.07 -42.13
N LEU A 29 37.64 -6.16 -42.03
CA LEU A 29 36.72 -6.20 -43.16
C LEU A 29 36.07 -4.82 -43.33
N THR A 30 36.22 -4.20 -44.50
CA THR A 30 35.59 -2.90 -44.81
C THR A 30 34.72 -3.02 -46.05
N ALA A 31 33.44 -2.65 -45.95
CA ALA A 31 32.46 -2.71 -47.03
C ALA A 31 31.61 -1.41 -47.06
N PRO A 32 31.26 -0.88 -48.26
CA PRO A 32 30.38 0.28 -48.38
C PRO A 32 28.88 -0.02 -48.14
N GLY A 33 28.50 -1.30 -48.01
CA GLY A 33 27.14 -1.80 -47.72
C GLY A 33 27.24 -3.01 -46.76
N ASP A 34 26.43 -4.05 -46.99
CA ASP A 34 26.47 -5.30 -46.20
C ASP A 34 27.80 -6.03 -46.29
N ALA A 35 28.46 -6.21 -45.14
CA ALA A 35 29.71 -6.97 -45.08
C ALA A 35 29.47 -8.49 -45.15
N ILE A 36 28.33 -8.97 -44.65
CA ILE A 36 27.89 -10.37 -44.70
C ILE A 36 26.40 -10.34 -45.01
N ASP A 37 26.00 -10.88 -46.16
CA ASP A 37 24.63 -10.89 -46.66
C ASP A 37 24.20 -12.34 -47.00
N PHE A 38 23.01 -12.71 -46.54
CA PHE A 38 22.38 -14.02 -46.72
C PHE A 38 21.12 -13.97 -47.61
N ASP A 39 20.78 -12.82 -48.19
CA ASP A 39 19.59 -12.67 -49.03
C ASP A 39 19.64 -13.60 -50.26
N GLY A 40 18.50 -14.22 -50.56
CA GLY A 40 18.34 -15.16 -51.66
C GLY A 40 19.02 -16.53 -51.48
N VAL A 41 19.47 -16.87 -50.26
CA VAL A 41 20.19 -18.13 -49.96
C VAL A 41 19.35 -19.04 -49.07
N THR A 42 19.20 -20.32 -49.43
CA THR A 42 18.65 -21.36 -48.54
C THR A 42 19.79 -22.21 -47.97
N PHE A 43 19.83 -22.38 -46.64
CA PHE A 43 20.81 -23.21 -45.94
C PHE A 43 20.18 -23.91 -44.73
N THR A 44 20.82 -24.97 -44.23
CA THR A 44 20.32 -25.77 -43.09
C THR A 44 20.86 -25.27 -41.73
N GLU A 45 22.13 -24.83 -41.71
CA GLU A 45 22.80 -24.25 -40.54
C GLU A 45 23.92 -23.31 -41.03
N ALA A 46 24.15 -22.19 -40.34
CA ALA A 46 25.25 -21.29 -40.63
C ALA A 46 25.93 -20.80 -39.34
N THR A 47 27.26 -20.79 -39.30
CA THR A 47 28.02 -20.20 -38.18
C THR A 47 28.97 -19.11 -38.68
N VAL A 48 28.89 -17.92 -38.07
CA VAL A 48 29.74 -16.76 -38.37
C VAL A 48 30.53 -16.38 -37.12
N ASN A 49 31.85 -16.55 -37.14
CA ASN A 49 32.74 -16.12 -36.07
C ASN A 49 33.47 -14.83 -36.46
N ILE A 50 33.29 -13.77 -35.69
CA ILE A 50 33.97 -12.48 -35.82
C ILE A 50 34.97 -12.34 -34.68
N LEU A 51 36.24 -12.63 -34.96
CA LEU A 51 37.35 -12.47 -34.00
C LEU A 51 38.25 -11.26 -34.36
N GLY A 52 38.02 -10.63 -35.52
CA GLY A 52 38.65 -9.38 -35.97
C GLY A 52 37.65 -8.21 -36.02
N THR A 53 37.93 -7.18 -36.82
CA THR A 53 37.08 -5.99 -36.91
C THR A 53 36.29 -5.94 -38.23
N VAL A 54 34.99 -5.71 -38.15
CA VAL A 54 34.13 -5.40 -39.30
C VAL A 54 33.74 -3.93 -39.22
N VAL A 55 33.94 -3.19 -40.31
CA VAL A 55 33.50 -1.80 -40.48
C VAL A 55 32.67 -1.75 -41.76
N ALA A 56 31.34 -1.72 -41.61
CA ALA A 56 30.41 -1.86 -42.73
C ALA A 56 29.43 -0.69 -42.81
N GLY A 57 28.79 -0.51 -43.97
CA GLY A 57 27.63 0.36 -44.08
C GLY A 57 26.49 -0.23 -43.26
N ASP A 58 26.13 -1.47 -43.57
CA ASP A 58 25.09 -2.26 -42.91
C ASP A 58 25.68 -3.67 -42.65
N ILE A 59 25.18 -4.43 -41.67
CA ILE A 59 25.40 -5.89 -41.58
C ILE A 59 24.02 -6.51 -41.44
N GLY A 60 23.45 -6.87 -42.58
CA GLY A 60 22.13 -7.48 -42.67
C GLY A 60 22.18 -8.96 -43.04
N VAL A 61 21.50 -9.77 -42.23
CA VAL A 61 20.90 -11.03 -42.65
C VAL A 61 19.46 -10.68 -43.09
N ASP A 62 19.27 -10.19 -44.31
CA ASP A 62 17.91 -10.07 -44.88
C ASP A 62 17.45 -11.50 -45.23
N ALA A 63 16.82 -12.16 -44.27
CA ALA A 63 16.25 -13.47 -44.46
C ALA A 63 14.87 -13.33 -45.12
N PHE A 64 14.71 -13.95 -46.27
CA PHE A 64 13.46 -14.37 -46.91
C PHE A 64 12.27 -13.39 -46.98
N THR A 65 12.39 -12.32 -47.78
CA THR A 65 11.17 -11.64 -48.25
C THR A 65 10.34 -12.56 -49.18
N SER A 66 9.34 -13.24 -48.61
CA SER A 66 8.24 -13.98 -49.25
C SER A 66 8.52 -15.32 -49.98
N LEU A 67 8.42 -16.46 -49.29
CA LEU A 67 8.09 -17.77 -49.92
C LEU A 67 7.19 -18.65 -49.02
N PRO A 68 6.29 -19.48 -49.61
CA PRO A 68 5.29 -20.23 -48.87
C PRO A 68 5.93 -21.41 -48.12
N ALA A 69 5.56 -21.56 -46.84
CA ALA A 69 5.96 -22.60 -45.93
C ALA A 69 5.92 -24.01 -46.53
N ILE A 70 7.09 -24.70 -46.61
CA ILE A 70 7.26 -26.15 -46.39
C ILE A 70 8.72 -26.44 -45.99
N GLY A 71 8.95 -26.92 -44.75
CA GLY A 71 10.18 -27.61 -44.32
C GLY A 71 11.23 -26.73 -43.64
N ALA A 72 10.96 -26.34 -42.39
CA ALA A 72 11.82 -25.52 -41.53
C ALA A 72 13.23 -26.11 -41.34
N ALA A 73 14.24 -25.29 -41.62
CA ALA A 73 15.55 -25.36 -40.98
C ALA A 73 16.17 -23.97 -41.03
N ASN A 74 16.07 -23.21 -39.95
CA ASN A 74 16.84 -21.98 -39.74
C ASN A 74 17.57 -22.17 -38.39
N ASN A 75 18.91 -22.17 -38.43
CA ASN A 75 19.81 -22.30 -37.29
C ASN A 75 21.04 -21.43 -37.60
N ILE A 76 20.99 -20.15 -37.24
CA ILE A 76 22.08 -19.22 -37.49
C ILE A 76 22.79 -18.96 -36.18
N THR A 77 24.11 -19.17 -36.13
CA THR A 77 24.93 -18.79 -34.98
C THR A 77 25.92 -17.69 -35.35
N VAL A 78 25.80 -16.51 -34.75
CA VAL A 78 26.80 -15.45 -34.85
C VAL A 78 27.58 -15.38 -33.54
N ARG A 79 28.91 -15.41 -33.62
CA ARG A 79 29.82 -15.30 -32.47
C ARG A 79 30.77 -14.13 -32.66
N ILE A 80 30.75 -13.18 -31.75
CA ILE A 80 31.72 -12.08 -31.69
C ILE A 80 32.64 -12.41 -30.52
N GLY A 81 33.90 -12.73 -30.80
CA GLY A 81 34.88 -13.03 -29.75
C GLY A 81 35.30 -11.78 -28.99
N ALA A 82 36.02 -11.93 -27.89
CA ALA A 82 36.46 -10.80 -27.05
C ALA A 82 37.26 -9.70 -27.78
N GLU A 83 38.05 -10.06 -28.81
CA GLU A 83 38.75 -9.09 -29.68
C GLU A 83 37.94 -8.71 -30.93
N GLY A 84 36.81 -9.38 -31.14
CA GLY A 84 35.90 -9.14 -32.24
C GLY A 84 35.17 -7.82 -32.08
N ALA A 85 35.07 -7.07 -33.18
CA ALA A 85 34.35 -5.81 -33.18
C ALA A 85 33.54 -5.63 -34.46
N ILE A 86 32.32 -5.12 -34.32
CA ILE A 86 31.43 -4.74 -35.39
C ILE A 86 31.10 -3.26 -35.24
N PHE A 87 31.38 -2.48 -36.29
CA PHE A 87 30.98 -1.08 -36.41
C PHE A 87 30.15 -0.92 -37.68
N ALA A 88 28.90 -0.50 -37.55
CA ALA A 88 27.98 -0.35 -38.67
C ALA A 88 27.20 0.97 -38.58
N ARG A 89 26.83 1.52 -39.76
CA ARG A 89 26.07 2.77 -39.85
C ARG A 89 24.62 2.54 -39.41
N ASP A 90 23.91 1.59 -40.02
CA ASP A 90 22.50 1.37 -39.66
C ASP A 90 22.32 0.25 -38.64
N PHE A 91 22.67 -1.01 -38.92
CA PHE A 91 22.54 -2.10 -37.95
C PHE A 91 23.83 -2.92 -37.82
N ALA A 92 24.21 -3.25 -36.59
CA ALA A 92 25.33 -4.14 -36.31
C ALA A 92 24.98 -5.60 -36.64
N LEU A 93 23.73 -5.99 -36.42
CA LEU A 93 23.11 -7.22 -36.89
C LEU A 93 21.64 -6.93 -37.18
N LYS A 94 21.14 -7.39 -38.33
CA LYS A 94 19.73 -7.28 -38.72
C LYS A 94 19.25 -8.64 -39.21
N PHE A 95 18.12 -9.12 -38.71
CA PHE A 95 17.46 -10.35 -39.12
C PHE A 95 16.00 -10.04 -39.46
N GLU A 96 15.61 -10.14 -40.73
CA GLU A 96 14.24 -9.77 -41.18
C GLU A 96 13.24 -10.93 -41.22
N ASP A 97 13.65 -12.18 -40.97
CA ASP A 97 12.77 -13.36 -40.75
C ASP A 97 13.65 -14.54 -40.24
N GLY A 98 13.06 -15.58 -39.61
CA GLY A 98 13.72 -16.88 -39.40
C GLY A 98 13.64 -17.51 -38.00
N ASP A 99 13.77 -18.82 -37.92
CA ASP A 99 13.72 -19.58 -36.65
C ASP A 99 15.13 -19.82 -36.07
N ASN A 100 15.24 -19.99 -34.75
CA ASN A 100 16.46 -20.41 -34.03
C ASN A 100 17.73 -19.60 -34.33
N ILE A 101 17.66 -18.27 -34.17
CA ILE A 101 18.84 -17.40 -34.29
C ILE A 101 19.58 -17.37 -32.95
N LYS A 102 20.88 -17.70 -32.94
CA LYS A 102 21.76 -17.58 -31.78
C LYS A 102 22.84 -16.52 -31.99
N VAL A 103 22.92 -15.53 -31.11
CA VAL A 103 23.98 -14.53 -31.11
C VAL A 103 24.75 -14.62 -29.80
N LEU A 104 26.07 -14.78 -29.86
CA LEU A 104 26.98 -14.73 -28.71
C LEU A 104 27.94 -13.57 -28.89
N ASN A 105 27.90 -12.59 -28.00
CA ASN A 105 28.78 -11.43 -28.04
C ASN A 105 29.68 -11.37 -26.81
N GLU A 106 30.98 -11.57 -26.98
CA GLU A 106 32.01 -11.28 -25.99
C GLU A 106 32.79 -9.99 -26.29
N GLY A 107 32.59 -9.43 -27.50
CA GLY A 107 33.34 -8.29 -28.03
C GLY A 107 32.53 -6.99 -28.06
N THR A 108 32.68 -6.22 -29.13
CA THR A 108 31.99 -4.93 -29.31
C THR A 108 31.10 -4.94 -30.53
N MET A 109 29.85 -4.51 -30.38
CA MET A 109 28.93 -4.21 -31.48
C MET A 109 28.45 -2.76 -31.35
N HIS A 110 28.59 -1.98 -32.41
CA HIS A 110 28.25 -0.57 -32.43
C HIS A 110 27.50 -0.12 -33.69
N SER A 111 26.30 0.38 -33.42
CA SER A 111 25.32 1.18 -34.16
C SER A 111 25.49 2.69 -34.29
N ASP A 112 25.71 3.30 -35.46
CA ASP A 112 25.51 4.77 -35.57
C ASP A 112 24.02 5.16 -35.57
N ARG A 113 23.12 4.28 -36.07
CA ARG A 113 21.67 4.45 -36.03
C ARG A 113 21.02 3.34 -35.20
N GLY A 114 20.82 2.14 -35.71
CA GLY A 114 20.24 1.02 -34.97
C GLY A 114 21.20 0.36 -33.97
N GLY A 115 20.93 -0.90 -33.63
CA GLY A 115 21.78 -1.77 -32.84
C GLY A 115 21.73 -3.18 -33.42
N ILE A 116 21.18 -4.12 -32.65
CA ILE A 116 20.66 -5.40 -33.15
C ILE A 116 19.17 -5.22 -33.47
N TYR A 117 18.75 -5.66 -34.65
CA TYR A 117 17.34 -5.73 -35.06
C TYR A 117 16.98 -7.16 -35.46
N ILE A 118 15.87 -7.66 -34.92
CA ILE A 118 15.32 -8.98 -35.23
C ILE A 118 13.81 -8.79 -35.38
N ASP A 119 13.27 -9.20 -36.53
CA ASP A 119 11.88 -8.93 -36.94
C ASP A 119 10.88 -10.02 -36.45
N THR A 120 9.62 -9.60 -36.37
CA THR A 120 8.40 -10.20 -35.84
C THR A 120 8.05 -11.61 -36.30
N GLU A 121 8.47 -12.05 -37.49
CA GLU A 121 8.23 -13.43 -37.92
C GLU A 121 9.30 -14.41 -37.41
N SER A 122 10.34 -13.91 -36.72
CA SER A 122 11.38 -14.75 -36.13
C SER A 122 10.88 -15.43 -34.85
N THR A 123 11.22 -16.70 -34.64
CA THR A 123 10.90 -17.43 -33.39
C THR A 123 12.12 -18.08 -32.77
N ASN A 124 12.13 -18.23 -31.43
CA ASN A 124 13.21 -18.87 -30.67
C ASN A 124 14.58 -18.18 -30.86
N VAL A 125 14.61 -16.86 -30.72
CA VAL A 125 15.86 -16.08 -30.77
C VAL A 125 16.58 -16.20 -29.43
N ARG A 126 17.88 -16.48 -29.45
CA ARG A 126 18.75 -16.51 -28.28
C ARG A 126 19.93 -15.56 -28.42
N LEU A 127 19.93 -14.49 -27.62
CA LEU A 127 21.04 -13.53 -27.55
C LEU A 127 21.77 -13.66 -26.21
N GLU A 128 23.06 -13.96 -26.25
CA GLU A 128 23.95 -13.98 -25.08
C GLU A 128 24.98 -12.84 -25.22
N ASN A 129 24.80 -11.76 -24.46
CA ASN A 129 25.71 -10.62 -24.44
C ASN A 129 26.57 -10.62 -23.16
N HIS A 130 27.87 -10.77 -23.34
CA HIS A 130 28.91 -10.62 -22.32
C HIS A 130 29.83 -9.41 -22.59
N GLY A 131 29.75 -8.82 -23.79
CA GLY A 131 30.52 -7.67 -24.22
C GLY A 131 29.72 -6.36 -24.22
N THR A 132 29.97 -5.52 -25.23
CA THR A 132 29.25 -4.25 -25.41
C THR A 132 28.40 -4.27 -26.67
N ILE A 133 27.15 -3.85 -26.53
CA ILE A 133 26.23 -3.56 -27.63
C ILE A 133 25.80 -2.11 -27.49
N SER A 134 25.91 -1.31 -28.55
CA SER A 134 25.54 0.10 -28.52
C SER A 134 24.85 0.53 -29.80
N GLY A 135 23.85 1.42 -29.70
CA GLY A 135 23.11 2.00 -30.82
C GLY A 135 22.53 3.37 -30.49
N ASN A 136 22.34 4.25 -31.48
CA ASN A 136 21.92 5.65 -31.21
C ASN A 136 20.41 5.94 -31.44
N THR A 137 19.69 5.21 -32.27
CA THR A 137 18.30 5.48 -32.65
C THR A 137 17.35 4.35 -32.28
N SER A 138 17.87 3.16 -32.02
CA SER A 138 17.13 2.02 -31.46
C SER A 138 17.92 1.51 -30.24
N ALA A 139 17.25 0.97 -29.21
CA ALA A 139 17.77 0.74 -27.86
C ALA A 139 18.89 -0.33 -27.71
N GLY A 140 19.80 -0.45 -28.68
CA GLY A 140 20.85 -1.46 -28.73
C GLY A 140 20.33 -2.84 -29.17
N ILE A 141 19.09 -3.21 -28.80
CA ILE A 141 18.41 -4.45 -29.22
C ILE A 141 16.93 -4.17 -29.46
N ARG A 142 16.42 -4.73 -30.56
CA ARG A 142 14.99 -4.91 -30.84
C ARG A 142 14.79 -6.37 -31.27
N ALA A 143 14.08 -7.14 -30.46
CA ALA A 143 13.76 -8.54 -30.74
C ALA A 143 12.25 -8.73 -30.86
N ASP A 144 11.79 -8.61 -32.09
CA ASP A 144 10.40 -8.83 -32.46
C ASP A 144 10.18 -10.36 -32.68
N GLY A 145 9.08 -10.97 -32.20
CA GLY A 145 8.77 -12.42 -32.36
C GLY A 145 8.53 -13.27 -31.08
N ASP A 146 8.07 -14.52 -31.21
CA ASP A 146 7.67 -15.34 -30.04
C ASP A 146 8.84 -16.16 -29.43
N ASP A 147 8.81 -16.34 -28.10
CA ASP A 147 9.73 -17.19 -27.32
C ASP A 147 11.22 -16.76 -27.36
N ASN A 148 11.47 -15.45 -27.27
CA ASN A 148 12.82 -14.89 -27.28
C ASN A 148 13.51 -15.02 -25.92
N TYR A 149 14.81 -15.34 -25.91
CA TYR A 149 15.65 -15.41 -24.72
C TYR A 149 16.87 -14.49 -24.86
N ILE A 150 16.99 -13.53 -23.96
CA ILE A 150 18.12 -12.60 -23.90
C ILE A 150 18.83 -12.76 -22.57
N LEU A 151 20.13 -13.06 -22.61
CA LEU A 151 21.02 -13.04 -21.45
C LEU A 151 22.01 -11.88 -21.61
N ASN A 152 21.96 -10.91 -20.71
CA ASN A 152 22.92 -9.82 -20.64
C ASN A 152 23.73 -9.87 -19.34
N THR A 153 25.03 -10.09 -19.47
CA THR A 153 26.00 -9.87 -18.39
C THR A 153 26.98 -8.74 -18.71
N GLY A 154 26.86 -8.15 -19.90
CA GLY A 154 27.71 -7.07 -20.40
C GLY A 154 27.03 -5.71 -20.32
N THR A 155 27.19 -4.90 -21.36
CA THR A 155 26.54 -3.59 -21.47
C THR A 155 25.75 -3.48 -22.76
N ILE A 156 24.49 -3.05 -22.66
CA ILE A 156 23.65 -2.68 -23.80
C ILE A 156 23.25 -1.21 -23.63
N THR A 157 23.61 -0.36 -24.59
CA THR A 157 23.31 1.08 -24.55
C THR A 157 22.56 1.57 -25.78
N GLY A 158 21.48 2.33 -25.58
CA GLY A 158 20.73 3.07 -26.61
C GLY A 158 20.91 4.60 -26.55
N THR A 159 20.47 5.35 -27.58
CA THR A 159 20.24 6.81 -27.45
C THR A 159 18.88 7.30 -27.96
N GLY A 160 17.89 6.42 -28.17
CA GLY A 160 16.53 6.79 -28.59
C GLY A 160 15.56 6.97 -27.41
N SER A 161 14.63 7.94 -27.52
CA SER A 161 13.71 8.39 -26.43
C SER A 161 12.22 8.21 -26.73
N THR A 162 11.83 7.58 -27.85
CA THR A 162 10.41 7.54 -28.25
C THR A 162 9.75 6.26 -27.78
N ALA A 163 8.64 6.39 -27.04
CA ALA A 163 7.79 5.32 -26.51
C ALA A 163 7.27 4.30 -27.56
N ALA A 164 7.61 4.45 -28.84
CA ALA A 164 7.32 3.50 -29.92
C ALA A 164 8.55 2.65 -30.34
N ASP A 165 9.72 2.90 -29.74
CA ASP A 165 11.03 2.29 -30.06
C ASP A 165 11.81 1.89 -28.77
N GLY A 166 11.09 1.49 -27.72
CA GLY A 166 11.68 0.91 -26.50
C GLY A 166 12.45 -0.37 -26.82
N ALA A 167 13.37 -0.79 -25.95
CA ALA A 167 14.08 -2.06 -26.12
C ALA A 167 13.04 -3.19 -26.16
N VAL A 168 12.85 -3.79 -27.33
CA VAL A 168 11.76 -4.74 -27.57
C VAL A 168 12.18 -6.12 -27.10
N VAL A 169 11.35 -6.69 -26.23
CA VAL A 169 11.16 -8.13 -26.22
C VAL A 169 9.70 -8.43 -26.51
N SER A 170 9.50 -9.28 -27.52
CA SER A 170 8.19 -9.74 -27.96
C SER A 170 7.61 -10.86 -27.11
N ARG A 171 6.52 -11.47 -27.57
CA ARG A 171 5.60 -12.25 -26.75
C ARG A 171 6.25 -13.48 -26.11
N ASN A 172 5.90 -13.73 -24.85
CA ASN A 172 6.39 -14.85 -24.03
C ASN A 172 7.91 -14.87 -23.86
N ALA A 173 8.55 -13.71 -23.78
CA ALA A 173 10.00 -13.65 -23.80
C ALA A 173 10.63 -13.55 -22.42
N ILE A 174 11.90 -13.97 -22.35
CA ILE A 174 12.70 -13.99 -21.12
C ILE A 174 13.93 -13.10 -21.31
N LEU A 175 14.11 -12.16 -20.39
CA LEU A 175 15.31 -11.32 -20.28
C LEU A 175 16.00 -11.59 -18.94
N ASP A 176 17.25 -12.06 -18.98
CA ASP A 176 18.12 -12.22 -17.82
C ASP A 176 19.20 -11.14 -17.84
N ASN A 177 19.08 -10.12 -16.99
CA ASN A 177 20.07 -9.05 -16.87
C ASN A 177 20.87 -9.16 -15.56
N SER A 178 22.19 -9.27 -15.68
CA SER A 178 23.16 -9.07 -14.59
C SER A 178 24.19 -7.97 -14.92
N GLY A 179 24.06 -7.37 -16.10
CA GLY A 179 24.92 -6.30 -16.60
C GLY A 179 24.25 -4.93 -16.52
N ILE A 180 24.53 -4.08 -17.51
CA ILE A 180 23.96 -2.72 -17.62
C ILE A 180 23.05 -2.64 -18.85
N LEU A 181 21.84 -2.14 -18.64
CA LEU A 181 20.92 -1.65 -19.67
C LEU A 181 20.77 -0.15 -19.47
N SER A 182 21.04 0.66 -20.49
CA SER A 182 20.90 2.12 -20.39
C SER A 182 20.54 2.80 -21.69
N SER A 183 19.90 3.96 -21.62
CA SER A 183 19.75 4.86 -22.76
C SER A 183 20.09 6.30 -22.35
N ARG A 184 20.72 7.06 -23.25
CA ARG A 184 21.06 8.47 -22.97
C ARG A 184 19.82 9.35 -22.77
N ASP A 185 18.74 9.05 -23.46
CA ASP A 185 17.55 9.89 -23.54
C ASP A 185 16.35 9.27 -22.78
N GLY A 186 16.63 8.34 -21.85
CA GLY A 186 15.64 7.53 -21.12
C GLY A 186 15.47 6.15 -21.76
N LEU A 187 15.62 5.08 -20.97
CA LEU A 187 15.38 3.71 -21.41
C LEU A 187 13.97 3.31 -21.01
N THR A 188 13.25 2.65 -21.91
CA THR A 188 12.13 1.80 -21.52
C THR A 188 12.46 0.40 -22.02
N VAL A 189 12.56 -0.56 -21.10
CA VAL A 189 12.55 -1.98 -21.46
C VAL A 189 11.09 -2.34 -21.68
N PHE A 190 10.73 -2.68 -22.92
CA PHE A 190 9.35 -2.83 -23.32
C PHE A 190 9.05 -4.28 -23.69
N PHE A 191 8.08 -4.86 -23.01
CA PHE A 191 7.59 -6.20 -23.28
C PHE A 191 6.30 -6.15 -24.09
N GLY A 192 6.20 -7.05 -25.07
CA GLY A 192 5.03 -7.19 -25.96
C GLY A 192 3.82 -7.80 -25.25
N SER A 193 2.88 -8.35 -26.02
CA SER A 193 1.78 -9.16 -25.46
C SER A 193 2.29 -10.53 -24.98
N GLY A 194 1.56 -11.29 -24.17
CA GLY A 194 1.96 -12.63 -23.70
C GLY A 194 2.72 -12.61 -22.37
N ASP A 195 3.16 -13.77 -21.90
CA ASP A 195 3.64 -13.93 -20.51
C ASP A 195 5.17 -13.75 -20.46
N ASN A 196 5.63 -12.51 -20.26
CA ASN A 196 7.04 -12.17 -20.32
C ASN A 196 7.70 -12.23 -18.93
N VAL A 197 8.99 -12.55 -18.89
CA VAL A 197 9.77 -12.64 -17.65
C VAL A 197 11.02 -11.79 -17.75
N PHE A 198 11.19 -10.86 -16.81
CA PHE A 198 12.42 -10.10 -16.65
C PHE A 198 13.09 -10.47 -15.32
N ASN A 199 14.25 -11.12 -15.38
CA ASN A 199 15.10 -11.36 -14.22
C ASN A 199 16.22 -10.31 -14.18
N ASN A 200 16.18 -9.39 -13.23
CA ASN A 200 17.18 -8.34 -13.07
C ASN A 200 18.01 -8.52 -11.80
N SER A 201 19.32 -8.58 -11.95
CA SER A 201 20.32 -8.51 -10.88
C SER A 201 21.41 -7.48 -11.19
N GLY A 202 21.27 -6.77 -12.31
CA GLY A 202 22.16 -5.72 -12.78
C GLY A 202 21.51 -4.33 -12.70
N THR A 203 21.94 -3.38 -13.52
CA THR A 203 21.39 -2.01 -13.51
C THR A 203 20.61 -1.71 -14.79
N VAL A 204 19.40 -1.19 -14.61
CA VAL A 204 18.53 -0.64 -15.65
C VAL A 204 18.40 0.86 -15.42
N PHE A 205 18.99 1.65 -16.32
CA PHE A 205 18.90 3.11 -16.29
C PHE A 205 17.66 3.60 -17.06
N GLY A 206 16.48 3.39 -16.49
CA GLY A 206 15.20 3.83 -17.02
C GLY A 206 14.03 2.99 -16.51
N ASP A 207 12.93 3.05 -17.25
CA ASP A 207 11.67 2.39 -16.96
C ASP A 207 11.65 0.94 -17.48
N VAL A 208 10.78 0.13 -16.87
CA VAL A 208 10.38 -1.20 -17.35
C VAL A 208 8.88 -1.14 -17.58
N ALA A 209 8.42 -1.57 -18.75
CA ALA A 209 7.00 -1.53 -19.11
C ALA A 209 6.57 -2.82 -19.78
N TYR A 210 5.52 -3.40 -19.25
CA TYR A 210 4.79 -4.52 -19.85
C TYR A 210 3.50 -4.01 -20.50
N GLN A 211 2.81 -4.86 -21.27
CA GLN A 211 1.63 -4.46 -22.04
C GLN A 211 0.39 -5.29 -21.77
N ASN A 212 0.41 -6.57 -22.15
CA ASN A 212 -0.71 -7.49 -21.97
C ASN A 212 -0.13 -8.88 -21.70
N GLY A 213 -0.74 -9.67 -20.84
CA GLY A 213 -0.30 -11.01 -20.49
C GLY A 213 -0.07 -11.14 -18.98
N ALA A 214 0.23 -12.35 -18.53
CA ALA A 214 0.63 -12.55 -17.14
C ALA A 214 2.15 -12.37 -17.04
N ASP A 215 2.59 -11.15 -16.83
CA ASP A 215 3.99 -10.75 -16.86
C ASP A 215 4.67 -10.87 -15.49
N LYS A 216 5.99 -11.02 -15.52
CA LYS A 216 6.79 -11.19 -14.30
C LYS A 216 8.08 -10.37 -14.31
N LEU A 217 8.28 -9.59 -13.26
CA LEU A 217 9.58 -8.99 -12.91
C LEU A 217 10.15 -9.67 -11.67
N VAL A 218 11.41 -10.07 -11.73
CA VAL A 218 12.17 -10.56 -10.57
C VAL A 218 13.43 -9.70 -10.44
N ASN A 219 13.39 -8.71 -9.55
CA ASN A 219 14.50 -7.81 -9.25
C ASN A 219 15.24 -8.30 -8.00
N LEU A 220 16.46 -8.83 -8.14
CA LEU A 220 17.18 -9.58 -7.11
C LEU A 220 18.36 -8.83 -6.49
N GLY A 221 18.46 -8.79 -5.15
CA GLY A 221 19.65 -8.67 -4.27
C GLY A 221 20.76 -7.64 -4.58
N GLY A 222 20.59 -6.80 -5.60
CA GLY A 222 21.60 -5.95 -6.24
C GLY A 222 21.13 -5.37 -7.58
N GLY A 223 20.00 -5.86 -8.09
CA GLY A 223 19.26 -5.28 -9.21
C GLY A 223 18.79 -3.86 -8.88
N ILE A 224 19.06 -2.92 -9.79
CA ILE A 224 18.62 -1.53 -9.70
C ILE A 224 17.80 -1.21 -10.95
N VAL A 225 16.57 -0.74 -10.76
CA VAL A 225 15.77 -0.07 -11.79
C VAL A 225 15.66 1.40 -11.39
N THR A 226 16.22 2.31 -12.19
CA THR A 226 16.24 3.74 -11.80
C THR A 226 14.95 4.48 -12.13
N GLY A 227 14.11 3.91 -12.99
CA GLY A 227 12.83 4.48 -13.42
C GLY A 227 11.64 3.75 -12.82
N GLN A 228 10.50 3.92 -13.48
CA GLN A 228 9.21 3.35 -13.12
C GLN A 228 9.07 1.91 -13.64
N VAL A 229 8.27 1.09 -12.96
CA VAL A 229 7.82 -0.20 -13.49
C VAL A 229 6.32 -0.09 -13.75
N TYR A 230 5.90 -0.42 -14.98
CA TYR A 230 4.51 -0.44 -15.39
C TYR A 230 4.15 -1.86 -15.81
N THR A 231 3.06 -2.40 -15.26
CA THR A 231 2.45 -3.62 -15.78
C THR A 231 1.17 -3.29 -16.54
N GLY A 232 0.57 -4.29 -17.19
CA GLY A 232 -0.41 -4.10 -18.24
C GLY A 232 -1.72 -4.82 -17.94
N ASP A 233 -2.45 -5.24 -18.97
CA ASP A 233 -3.58 -6.16 -18.78
C ASP A 233 -3.03 -7.57 -18.44
N GLY A 234 -3.68 -8.29 -17.52
CA GLY A 234 -3.35 -9.65 -17.11
C GLY A 234 -2.75 -9.74 -15.70
N THR A 235 -2.78 -10.94 -15.11
CA THR A 235 -2.29 -11.17 -13.73
C THR A 235 -0.77 -11.13 -13.67
N ASP A 236 -0.24 -10.01 -13.22
CA ASP A 236 1.17 -9.68 -13.18
C ASP A 236 1.80 -9.98 -11.81
N THR A 237 3.12 -10.20 -11.81
CA THR A 237 3.87 -10.44 -10.58
C THR A 237 5.21 -9.72 -10.57
N ILE A 238 5.41 -8.85 -9.59
CA ILE A 238 6.68 -8.19 -9.32
C ILE A 238 7.26 -8.71 -8.01
N ILE A 239 8.47 -9.26 -8.06
CA ILE A 239 9.25 -9.66 -6.89
C ILE A 239 10.44 -8.73 -6.77
N ASN A 240 10.54 -7.98 -5.65
CA ASN A 240 11.60 -7.00 -5.44
C ASN A 240 12.44 -7.28 -4.19
N THR A 241 13.70 -7.65 -4.39
CA THR A 241 14.71 -7.73 -3.32
C THR A 241 15.93 -6.84 -3.62
N GLY A 242 15.82 -6.03 -4.68
CA GLY A 242 16.76 -4.99 -5.07
C GLY A 242 16.14 -3.61 -4.89
N GLN A 243 16.51 -2.64 -5.73
CA GLN A 243 15.98 -1.28 -5.67
C GLN A 243 15.21 -0.91 -6.93
N ILE A 244 14.03 -0.32 -6.75
CA ILE A 244 13.27 0.40 -7.77
C ILE A 244 13.20 1.87 -7.31
N SER A 245 13.88 2.76 -8.01
CA SER A 245 13.92 4.19 -7.61
C SER A 245 12.69 4.98 -8.02
N GLY A 246 11.99 4.54 -9.07
CA GLY A 246 10.64 5.02 -9.36
C GLY A 246 9.62 4.33 -8.47
N GLY A 247 8.36 4.39 -8.89
CA GLY A 247 7.29 3.58 -8.37
C GLY A 247 7.02 2.35 -9.23
N VAL A 248 6.01 1.61 -8.81
CA VAL A 248 5.42 0.48 -9.50
C VAL A 248 3.96 0.84 -9.74
N VAL A 249 3.48 0.66 -10.98
CA VAL A 249 2.08 0.83 -11.33
C VAL A 249 1.64 -0.48 -11.96
N LEU A 250 0.78 -1.21 -11.25
CA LEU A 250 0.17 -2.44 -11.70
C LEU A 250 -1.06 -2.14 -12.58
N GLY A 251 -1.67 -3.19 -13.11
CA GLY A 251 -2.66 -3.16 -14.17
C GLY A 251 -4.09 -2.90 -13.70
N THR A 252 -5.03 -3.61 -14.34
CA THR A 252 -6.47 -3.59 -13.98
C THR A 252 -7.00 -4.96 -13.59
N ASP A 253 -6.10 -5.95 -13.50
CA ASP A 253 -6.39 -7.33 -13.15
C ASP A 253 -5.80 -7.63 -11.78
N THR A 254 -6.14 -8.78 -11.19
CA THR A 254 -5.51 -9.20 -9.93
C THR A 254 -4.01 -9.42 -10.12
N ASP A 255 -3.23 -8.56 -9.49
CA ASP A 255 -1.78 -8.50 -9.59
C ASP A 255 -1.10 -8.73 -8.23
N THR A 256 0.22 -8.89 -8.26
CA THR A 256 1.01 -9.10 -7.05
C THR A 256 2.32 -8.33 -7.08
N TYR A 257 2.55 -7.53 -6.06
CA TYR A 257 3.86 -6.97 -5.72
C TYR A 257 4.32 -7.58 -4.39
N ASP A 258 5.53 -8.15 -4.37
CA ASP A 258 6.14 -8.70 -3.16
C ASP A 258 7.60 -8.27 -3.07
N ALA A 259 7.88 -7.31 -2.19
CA ALA A 259 9.22 -6.95 -1.79
C ALA A 259 9.63 -7.69 -0.52
N PHE A 260 10.91 -8.01 -0.36
CA PHE A 260 11.42 -8.58 0.90
C PHE A 260 12.91 -8.35 1.10
N GLY A 261 13.34 -8.38 2.37
CA GLY A 261 14.73 -8.17 2.75
C GLY A 261 15.19 -6.74 2.45
N ALA A 262 16.17 -6.59 1.55
CA ALA A 262 16.66 -5.28 1.11
C ALA A 262 15.91 -4.73 -0.13
N GLY A 263 14.77 -5.32 -0.48
CA GLY A 263 13.85 -4.75 -1.46
C GLY A 263 13.51 -3.32 -1.07
N LEU A 264 13.55 -2.37 -1.99
CA LEU A 264 13.06 -1.01 -1.74
C LEU A 264 12.46 -0.45 -3.02
N THR A 265 11.22 -0.01 -2.94
CA THR A 265 10.63 0.89 -3.95
C THR A 265 10.50 2.28 -3.35
N ILE A 266 11.17 3.25 -3.94
CA ILE A 266 11.22 4.63 -3.40
C ILE A 266 9.96 5.41 -3.77
N GLY A 267 9.40 5.14 -4.96
CA GLY A 267 8.10 5.68 -5.36
C GLY A 267 6.94 4.87 -4.77
N ILE A 268 5.73 5.23 -5.19
CA ILE A 268 4.52 4.53 -4.77
C ILE A 268 4.42 3.19 -5.52
N VAL A 269 4.02 2.14 -4.82
CA VAL A 269 3.52 0.89 -5.42
C VAL A 269 2.00 1.01 -5.50
N SER A 270 1.46 1.06 -6.71
CA SER A 270 0.02 1.20 -6.98
C SER A 270 -0.51 -0.10 -7.59
N GLY A 271 -1.56 -0.69 -6.98
CA GLY A 271 -2.29 -1.85 -7.49
C GLY A 271 -3.12 -1.52 -8.73
N GLY A 272 -3.90 -0.44 -8.66
CA GLY A 272 -4.72 -0.01 -9.79
C GLY A 272 -6.14 -0.49 -9.63
N ASP A 273 -6.75 -1.06 -10.67
CA ASP A 273 -8.05 -1.73 -10.53
C ASP A 273 -7.80 -3.24 -10.32
N GLY A 274 -8.70 -3.92 -9.61
CA GLY A 274 -8.61 -5.37 -9.42
C GLY A 274 -8.23 -5.72 -7.98
N ASN A 275 -8.39 -6.99 -7.62
CA ASN A 275 -8.10 -7.43 -6.25
C ASN A 275 -6.62 -7.79 -6.14
N ASP A 276 -5.79 -6.88 -5.65
CA ASP A 276 -4.34 -6.99 -5.67
C ASP A 276 -3.75 -7.47 -4.34
N THR A 277 -2.50 -7.91 -4.40
CA THR A 277 -1.70 -8.17 -3.20
C THR A 277 -0.38 -7.43 -3.27
N LEU A 278 -0.23 -6.42 -2.42
CA LEU A 278 0.95 -5.57 -2.33
C LEU A 278 1.64 -5.82 -0.98
N ALA A 279 2.88 -6.27 -1.00
CA ALA A 279 3.70 -6.42 0.19
C ALA A 279 5.03 -5.70 0.02
N SER A 280 5.32 -4.75 0.91
CA SER A 280 6.62 -4.04 0.98
C SER A 280 7.64 -4.82 1.81
N SER A 281 8.82 -4.22 1.97
CA SER A 281 9.97 -4.79 2.67
C SER A 281 9.99 -4.39 4.15
N ASP A 282 11.16 -4.44 4.80
CA ASP A 282 11.34 -3.90 6.15
C ASP A 282 11.86 -2.44 6.08
N GLN A 283 11.46 -1.68 5.07
CA GLN A 283 11.83 -0.28 4.84
C GLN A 283 10.57 0.57 4.68
N ALA A 284 10.66 1.84 5.07
CA ALA A 284 9.60 2.82 4.85
C ALA A 284 9.27 2.98 3.36
N GLU A 285 8.07 2.55 2.97
CA GLU A 285 7.56 2.48 1.61
C GLU A 285 6.12 3.04 1.54
N HIS A 286 5.59 3.19 0.33
CA HIS A 286 4.23 3.70 0.09
C HIS A 286 3.49 2.75 -0.84
N LEU A 287 2.38 2.20 -0.34
CA LEU A 287 1.49 1.29 -1.03
C LEU A 287 0.12 1.94 -1.22
N SER A 288 -0.46 1.78 -2.40
CA SER A 288 -1.83 2.16 -2.72
C SER A 288 -2.51 0.99 -3.42
N GLY A 289 -3.58 0.45 -2.84
CA GLY A 289 -4.38 -0.63 -3.42
C GLY A 289 -5.05 -0.14 -4.70
N GLY A 290 -5.96 0.81 -4.55
CA GLY A 290 -6.65 1.44 -5.66
C GLY A 290 -8.12 1.12 -5.62
N ALA A 291 -8.62 0.36 -6.60
CA ALA A 291 -10.02 -0.03 -6.66
C ALA A 291 -10.17 -1.55 -6.58
N ASN A 292 -11.24 -1.99 -5.91
CA ASN A 292 -11.56 -3.37 -5.54
C ASN A 292 -10.83 -3.85 -4.27
N ASP A 293 -11.21 -5.04 -3.80
CA ASP A 293 -10.76 -5.54 -2.50
C ASP A 293 -9.29 -5.98 -2.57
N ASP A 294 -8.41 -5.16 -2.00
CA ASP A 294 -6.97 -5.29 -2.02
C ASP A 294 -6.41 -5.86 -0.71
N LYS A 295 -5.17 -6.36 -0.81
CA LYS A 295 -4.40 -6.75 0.37
C LYS A 295 -3.07 -6.01 0.40
N LEU A 296 -2.87 -5.19 1.43
CA LEU A 296 -1.65 -4.43 1.65
C LEU A 296 -0.89 -4.95 2.88
N VAL A 297 0.44 -5.08 2.77
CA VAL A 297 1.32 -5.56 3.84
C VAL A 297 2.58 -4.69 3.91
N GLY A 298 2.68 -3.81 4.91
CA GLY A 298 3.82 -2.92 5.16
C GLY A 298 5.07 -3.67 5.66
N ARG A 299 4.84 -4.56 6.64
CA ARG A 299 5.83 -5.34 7.40
C ARG A 299 6.66 -4.52 8.37
N GLY A 300 7.55 -3.66 7.90
CA GLY A 300 8.50 -2.98 8.77
C GLY A 300 8.96 -1.66 8.21
N GLY A 301 9.25 -0.70 9.06
CA GLY A 301 9.53 0.68 8.65
C GLY A 301 8.28 1.54 8.81
N ASP A 302 8.43 2.86 8.68
CA ASP A 302 7.30 3.79 8.79
C ASP A 302 6.63 3.90 7.42
N ASP A 303 5.61 3.08 7.20
CA ASP A 303 4.95 2.90 5.91
C ASP A 303 3.74 3.84 5.73
N THR A 304 3.40 4.13 4.48
CA THR A 304 2.11 4.76 4.13
C THR A 304 1.30 3.78 3.30
N LEU A 305 0.12 3.39 3.80
CA LEU A 305 -0.76 2.40 3.17
C LEU A 305 -2.12 3.03 2.92
N ASP A 306 -2.58 2.99 1.67
CA ASP A 306 -3.89 3.51 1.23
C ASP A 306 -4.64 2.38 0.53
N GLY A 307 -5.71 1.85 1.14
CA GLY A 307 -6.53 0.78 0.55
C GLY A 307 -7.24 1.27 -0.70
N GLY A 308 -7.99 2.38 -0.57
CA GLY A 308 -8.62 3.08 -1.67
C GLY A 308 -10.12 2.84 -1.69
N THR A 309 -10.62 2.07 -2.65
CA THR A 309 -12.05 1.70 -2.71
C THR A 309 -12.18 0.18 -2.77
N GLY A 310 -13.11 -0.40 -2.02
CA GLY A 310 -13.24 -1.85 -1.93
C GLY A 310 -13.11 -2.27 -0.47
N ALA A 311 -13.38 -3.54 -0.18
CA ALA A 311 -13.23 -4.05 1.18
C ALA A 311 -11.80 -4.55 1.40
N ASP A 312 -10.92 -3.68 1.87
CA ASP A 312 -9.48 -3.89 1.88
C ASP A 312 -8.99 -4.60 3.14
N MET A 313 -7.85 -5.30 3.02
CA MET A 313 -7.16 -5.96 4.11
C MET A 313 -5.75 -5.42 4.27
N ILE A 314 -5.54 -4.61 5.31
CA ILE A 314 -4.29 -3.89 5.52
C ILE A 314 -3.56 -4.41 6.76
N PHE A 315 -2.27 -4.70 6.62
CA PHE A 315 -1.36 -5.06 7.72
C PHE A 315 -0.15 -4.12 7.67
N ALA A 316 -0.09 -3.10 8.52
CA ALA A 316 0.98 -2.09 8.46
C ALA A 316 2.31 -2.67 8.96
N GLY A 317 2.33 -3.29 10.15
CA GLY A 317 3.43 -4.16 10.58
C GLY A 317 4.20 -3.63 11.77
N THR A 318 5.40 -3.12 11.59
CA THR A 318 6.21 -2.54 12.68
C THR A 318 6.79 -1.22 12.22
N GLY A 319 6.79 -0.20 13.08
CA GLY A 319 7.12 1.16 12.67
C GLY A 319 5.94 2.06 12.96
N ASN A 320 6.10 3.37 12.76
CA ASN A 320 5.01 4.30 12.98
C ASN A 320 4.31 4.52 11.64
N ASP A 321 3.26 3.75 11.40
CA ASP A 321 2.62 3.65 10.09
C ASP A 321 1.47 4.67 9.92
N SER A 322 1.21 5.05 8.67
CA SER A 322 0.04 5.85 8.30
C SER A 322 -0.85 5.04 7.38
N VAL A 323 -2.05 4.73 7.85
CA VAL A 323 -3.01 3.87 7.16
C VAL A 323 -4.30 4.62 6.84
N ILE A 324 -4.80 4.44 5.62
CA ILE A 324 -6.13 4.83 5.18
C ILE A 324 -6.80 3.54 4.68
N GLY A 325 -7.92 3.14 5.29
CA GLY A 325 -8.78 2.06 4.79
C GLY A 325 -9.39 2.49 3.46
N GLY A 326 -10.26 3.48 3.51
CA GLY A 326 -10.83 4.11 2.33
C GLY A 326 -12.35 4.05 2.31
N SER A 327 -12.91 3.30 1.37
CA SER A 327 -14.37 3.18 1.23
C SER A 327 -14.81 1.74 1.10
N GLU A 328 -15.98 1.44 1.66
CA GLU A 328 -16.46 0.08 1.97
C GLU A 328 -15.83 -0.45 3.25
N ASN A 329 -16.10 -1.71 3.60
CA ASN A 329 -15.79 -2.23 4.93
C ASN A 329 -14.37 -2.81 4.96
N ASP A 330 -13.46 -2.12 5.61
CA ASP A 330 -12.04 -2.45 5.64
C ASP A 330 -11.66 -3.25 6.90
N THR A 331 -10.55 -3.98 6.82
CA THR A 331 -9.91 -4.60 7.97
C THR A 331 -8.47 -4.12 8.07
N VAL A 332 -8.18 -3.34 9.12
CA VAL A 332 -6.86 -2.75 9.35
C VAL A 332 -6.20 -3.35 10.58
N ARG A 333 -4.92 -3.71 10.44
CA ARG A 333 -4.03 -3.98 11.57
C ARG A 333 -2.85 -3.03 11.51
N GLY A 334 -2.71 -2.15 12.52
CA GLY A 334 -1.58 -1.24 12.69
C GLY A 334 -0.31 -2.05 12.92
N GLY A 335 -0.10 -2.51 14.15
CA GLY A 335 0.97 -3.44 14.49
C GLY A 335 1.77 -2.92 15.68
N ASP A 336 3.10 -2.99 15.62
CA ASP A 336 3.96 -2.42 16.65
C ASP A 336 4.44 -1.02 16.23
N GLY A 337 4.27 0.01 17.06
CA GLY A 337 4.69 1.39 16.79
C GLY A 337 3.52 2.35 16.97
N ASP A 338 3.81 3.66 16.99
CA ASP A 338 2.75 4.66 17.17
C ASP A 338 2.10 4.93 15.81
N ASP A 339 0.98 4.28 15.54
CA ASP A 339 0.31 4.27 14.25
C ASP A 339 -0.76 5.36 14.14
N THR A 340 -1.06 5.78 12.91
CA THR A 340 -2.21 6.61 12.60
C THR A 340 -3.09 5.90 11.58
N VAL A 341 -4.34 5.61 11.95
CA VAL A 341 -5.30 4.88 11.12
C VAL A 341 -6.56 5.71 10.90
N PHE A 342 -6.96 5.85 9.65
CA PHE A 342 -8.27 6.36 9.24
C PHE A 342 -9.05 5.20 8.57
N GLY A 343 -10.19 4.79 9.13
CA GLY A 343 -11.08 3.77 8.58
C GLY A 343 -11.69 4.26 7.27
N GLY A 344 -12.48 5.33 7.35
CA GLY A 344 -13.02 6.03 6.19
C GLY A 344 -14.53 5.92 6.13
N SER A 345 -15.07 5.32 5.08
CA SER A 345 -16.51 5.10 5.00
C SER A 345 -16.82 3.61 4.86
N GLY A 346 -17.71 3.07 5.68
CA GLY A 346 -17.95 1.64 5.75
C GLY A 346 -18.00 1.20 7.20
N ASP A 347 -18.40 -0.05 7.44
CA ASP A 347 -18.26 -0.60 8.80
C ASP A 347 -16.86 -1.25 8.90
N ASP A 348 -15.90 -0.58 9.53
CA ASP A 348 -14.49 -0.95 9.54
C ASP A 348 -14.07 -1.73 10.79
N ASP A 349 -13.18 -2.71 10.62
CA ASP A 349 -12.55 -3.47 11.71
C ASP A 349 -11.08 -3.01 11.89
N ILE A 350 -10.79 -2.21 12.92
CA ILE A 350 -9.46 -1.64 13.19
C ILE A 350 -8.83 -2.27 14.44
N PHE A 351 -7.60 -2.77 14.30
CA PHE A 351 -6.80 -3.36 15.38
C PHE A 351 -5.41 -2.70 15.44
N ALA A 352 -5.19 -1.74 16.34
CA ALA A 352 -3.92 -0.99 16.36
C ALA A 352 -2.76 -1.80 16.95
N ASN A 353 -3.01 -2.56 18.01
CA ASN A 353 -2.09 -3.48 18.70
C ASN A 353 -1.16 -2.79 19.72
N ALA A 354 0.04 -2.34 19.37
CA ALA A 354 0.98 -1.86 20.39
C ALA A 354 1.65 -0.54 19.97
N GLY A 355 1.47 0.50 20.77
CA GLY A 355 1.94 1.86 20.47
C GLY A 355 1.01 2.87 21.11
N ASP A 356 1.39 4.14 21.14
CA ASP A 356 0.42 5.21 21.45
C ASP A 356 -0.28 5.58 20.11
N ASP A 357 -1.42 4.94 19.81
CA ASP A 357 -2.04 4.98 18.49
C ASP A 357 -3.09 6.10 18.33
N ASN A 358 -3.31 6.55 17.08
CA ASN A 358 -4.36 7.52 16.75
C ASN A 358 -5.32 6.94 15.70
N LEU A 359 -6.53 6.60 16.13
CA LEU A 359 -7.50 5.80 15.39
C LEU A 359 -8.79 6.59 15.15
N LEU A 360 -9.20 6.69 13.90
CA LEU A 360 -10.44 7.35 13.50
C LEU A 360 -11.26 6.39 12.63
N GLY A 361 -12.46 5.98 13.08
CA GLY A 361 -13.40 5.17 12.30
C GLY A 361 -14.02 5.96 11.13
N GLU A 362 -14.42 7.20 11.44
CA GLU A 362 -15.08 8.15 10.54
C GLU A 362 -16.58 7.85 10.31
N ALA A 363 -16.97 7.12 9.28
CA ALA A 363 -18.39 6.93 8.95
C ALA A 363 -18.78 5.47 8.77
N GLY A 364 -19.64 4.96 9.66
CA GLY A 364 -20.18 3.60 9.61
C GLY A 364 -20.23 3.02 11.01
N ASN A 365 -20.53 1.72 11.15
CA ASN A 365 -20.56 1.08 12.47
C ASN A 365 -19.22 0.40 12.70
N ASP A 366 -18.26 1.13 13.25
CA ASP A 366 -16.87 0.72 13.33
C ASP A 366 -16.59 -0.12 14.58
N PHE A 367 -15.64 -1.04 14.46
CA PHE A 367 -15.10 -1.82 15.56
C PHE A 367 -13.61 -1.52 15.72
N ILE A 368 -13.24 -0.83 16.79
CA ILE A 368 -11.88 -0.36 17.01
C ILE A 368 -11.31 -0.92 18.32
N LEU A 369 -10.16 -1.60 18.23
CA LEU A 369 -9.34 -2.00 19.38
C LEU A 369 -8.02 -1.22 19.35
N GLY A 370 -7.75 -0.44 20.39
CA GLY A 370 -6.48 0.26 20.64
C GLY A 370 -5.34 -0.74 20.86
N GLY A 371 -5.21 -1.22 22.09
CA GLY A 371 -4.38 -2.39 22.40
C GLY A 371 -3.49 -2.18 23.61
N THR A 372 -2.25 -1.75 23.42
CA THR A 372 -1.37 -1.37 24.53
C THR A 372 -0.68 -0.08 24.19
N GLY A 373 -0.57 0.81 25.16
CA GLY A 373 -0.17 2.20 24.94
C GLY A 373 -1.35 3.13 25.16
N ASN A 374 -1.11 4.43 25.16
CA ASN A 374 -2.13 5.43 25.46
C ASN A 374 -2.77 5.85 24.14
N ASP A 375 -3.90 5.25 23.81
CA ASP A 375 -4.52 5.37 22.50
C ASP A 375 -5.53 6.53 22.46
N TYR A 376 -5.58 7.20 21.30
CA TYR A 376 -6.68 8.11 20.94
C TYR A 376 -7.59 7.40 19.94
N ILE A 377 -8.87 7.27 20.28
CA ILE A 377 -9.87 6.57 19.47
C ILE A 377 -11.09 7.45 19.26
N GLU A 378 -11.50 7.66 18.01
CA GLU A 378 -12.72 8.37 17.62
C GLU A 378 -13.55 7.47 16.68
N GLY A 379 -14.78 7.12 17.09
CA GLY A 379 -15.71 6.32 16.29
C GLY A 379 -16.21 7.12 15.09
N GLY A 380 -16.91 8.21 15.36
CA GLY A 380 -17.35 9.16 14.36
C GLY A 380 -18.87 9.17 14.22
N ALA A 381 -19.39 8.68 13.10
CA ALA A 381 -20.83 8.67 12.83
C ALA A 381 -21.36 7.25 12.67
N ASP A 382 -22.62 7.04 13.10
CA ASP A 382 -23.29 5.75 13.22
C ASP A 382 -22.90 5.02 14.53
N ASN A 383 -23.16 3.71 14.69
CA ASN A 383 -23.04 3.08 16.02
C ASN A 383 -21.74 2.29 16.15
N ASP A 384 -20.82 2.81 16.94
CA ASP A 384 -19.46 2.30 17.04
C ASP A 384 -19.24 1.42 18.27
N THR A 385 -18.22 0.57 18.19
CA THR A 385 -17.71 -0.22 19.32
C THR A 385 -16.22 0.03 19.48
N LEU A 386 -15.86 0.73 20.54
CA LEU A 386 -14.51 1.20 20.83
C LEU A 386 -13.99 0.53 22.09
N ASN A 387 -12.73 0.10 22.08
CA ASN A 387 -12.09 -0.49 23.25
C ASN A 387 -10.61 -0.11 23.31
N GLY A 388 -10.23 0.64 24.35
CA GLY A 388 -8.87 1.09 24.61
C GLY A 388 -7.92 -0.07 24.92
N ASN A 389 -8.35 -0.94 25.84
CA ASN A 389 -7.67 -2.13 26.38
C ASN A 389 -6.76 -1.86 27.57
N ALA A 390 -5.53 -1.42 27.38
CA ALA A 390 -4.58 -1.33 28.48
C ALA A 390 -3.77 -0.06 28.35
N ASP A 391 -3.46 0.53 29.51
CA ASP A 391 -2.85 1.85 29.67
C ASP A 391 -3.90 2.97 29.53
N ASP A 392 -3.49 4.25 29.62
CA ASP A 392 -4.44 5.35 29.82
C ASP A 392 -5.00 5.84 28.46
N ASP A 393 -6.24 5.49 28.13
CA ASP A 393 -6.83 5.71 26.80
C ASP A 393 -7.80 6.90 26.74
N THR A 394 -8.02 7.43 25.53
CA THR A 394 -9.04 8.45 25.25
C THR A 394 -9.96 8.01 24.11
N LEU A 395 -11.24 7.84 24.41
CA LEU A 395 -12.27 7.31 23.50
C LEU A 395 -13.41 8.33 23.29
N PHE A 396 -13.75 8.60 22.03
CA PHE A 396 -14.90 9.42 21.62
C PHE A 396 -15.84 8.61 20.73
N GLY A 397 -17.11 8.45 21.12
CA GLY A 397 -18.13 7.76 20.32
C GLY A 397 -18.55 8.58 19.11
N GLY A 398 -19.17 9.74 19.37
CA GLY A 398 -19.58 10.69 18.33
C GLY A 398 -21.10 10.71 18.12
N ASP A 399 -21.55 10.60 16.89
CA ASP A 399 -22.98 10.57 16.54
C ASP A 399 -23.47 9.12 16.51
N GLY A 400 -24.09 8.57 17.55
CA GLY A 400 -24.26 7.10 17.55
C GLY A 400 -25.06 6.50 18.69
N ASN A 401 -25.15 5.18 18.76
CA ASN A 401 -25.47 4.53 20.03
C ASN A 401 -24.29 3.64 20.33
N ASP A 402 -23.28 4.25 20.94
CA ASP A 402 -21.93 3.73 20.94
C ASP A 402 -21.67 2.86 22.16
N LEU A 403 -20.71 1.95 22.01
CA LEU A 403 -20.18 1.14 23.08
C LEU A 403 -18.71 1.48 23.27
N LEU A 404 -18.38 2.15 24.37
CA LEU A 404 -17.02 2.51 24.75
C LEU A 404 -16.58 1.68 25.96
N VAL A 405 -15.39 1.09 25.87
CA VAL A 405 -14.79 0.29 26.95
C VAL A 405 -13.35 0.71 27.17
N GLY A 406 -13.00 1.25 28.33
CA GLY A 406 -11.63 1.63 28.68
C GLY A 406 -10.73 0.42 28.96
N GLN A 407 -11.18 -0.43 29.89
CA GLN A 407 -10.46 -1.57 30.48
C GLN A 407 -9.41 -1.19 31.54
N ASP A 408 -8.12 -1.48 31.37
CA ASP A 408 -7.11 -1.27 32.42
C ASP A 408 -6.45 0.10 32.18
N GLY A 409 -6.58 1.09 33.05
CA GLY A 409 -6.03 2.43 32.80
C GLY A 409 -6.83 3.52 33.47
N SER A 410 -6.30 4.74 33.51
CA SER A 410 -7.10 5.92 33.82
C SER A 410 -7.63 6.53 32.53
N ASP A 411 -8.84 6.16 32.16
CA ASP A 411 -9.38 6.39 30.83
C ASP A 411 -10.29 7.63 30.76
N VAL A 412 -10.41 8.19 29.56
CA VAL A 412 -11.37 9.27 29.24
C VAL A 412 -12.32 8.79 28.15
N LEU A 413 -13.61 8.67 28.48
CA LEU A 413 -14.65 8.21 27.57
C LEU A 413 -15.73 9.30 27.38
N GLU A 414 -16.01 9.68 26.14
CA GLU A 414 -17.11 10.59 25.76
C GLU A 414 -18.05 9.90 24.76
N GLY A 415 -19.31 9.69 25.14
CA GLY A 415 -20.33 9.03 24.31
C GLY A 415 -20.72 9.89 23.10
N GLY A 416 -21.26 11.08 23.37
CA GLY A 416 -21.58 12.06 22.34
C GLY A 416 -23.09 12.24 22.18
N ASP A 417 -23.57 12.24 20.94
CA ASP A 417 -25.00 12.33 20.66
C ASP A 417 -25.63 10.92 20.73
N ASN A 418 -26.92 10.86 21.07
CA ASN A 418 -27.74 9.64 21.13
C ASN A 418 -27.43 8.74 22.36
N ASN A 419 -27.82 7.44 22.38
CA ASN A 419 -27.85 6.68 23.65
C ASN A 419 -26.66 5.72 23.74
N ASP A 420 -25.73 6.02 24.64
CA ASP A 420 -24.44 5.35 24.68
C ASP A 420 -24.28 4.43 25.89
N THR A 421 -23.31 3.52 25.79
CA THR A 421 -22.87 2.66 26.89
C THR A 421 -21.37 2.80 27.08
N LEU A 422 -20.98 3.32 28.24
CA LEU A 422 -19.60 3.54 28.64
C LEU A 422 -19.26 2.62 29.83
N ASP A 423 -18.15 1.91 29.74
CA ASP A 423 -17.58 1.06 30.81
C ASP A 423 -16.11 1.48 30.97
N GLY A 424 -15.77 2.16 32.06
CA GLY A 424 -14.42 2.66 32.37
C GLY A 424 -13.47 1.50 32.58
N GLY A 425 -13.54 0.83 33.73
CA GLY A 425 -12.82 -0.40 33.98
C GLY A 425 -11.99 -0.35 35.27
N ASP A 426 -10.75 -0.81 35.20
CA ASP A 426 -9.84 -0.75 36.33
C ASP A 426 -8.99 0.53 36.21
N GLY A 427 -9.18 1.49 37.10
CA GLY A 427 -8.41 2.74 37.19
C GLY A 427 -9.32 3.94 37.46
N ASP A 428 -8.73 5.13 37.62
CA ASP A 428 -9.52 6.32 37.95
C ASP A 428 -9.99 6.96 36.63
N ASP A 429 -11.27 6.78 36.29
CA ASP A 429 -11.79 7.10 34.95
C ASP A 429 -12.62 8.38 34.88
N ILE A 430 -12.75 8.96 33.68
CA ILE A 430 -13.65 10.08 33.36
C ILE A 430 -14.64 9.63 32.28
N LEU A 431 -15.93 9.59 32.61
CA LEU A 431 -17.00 9.19 31.70
C LEU A 431 -18.00 10.35 31.49
N GLU A 432 -18.21 10.75 30.25
CA GLU A 432 -19.21 11.73 29.83
C GLU A 432 -20.18 11.12 28.80
N GLY A 433 -21.46 10.97 29.16
CA GLY A 433 -22.47 10.36 28.29
C GLY A 433 -22.83 11.24 27.11
N GLY A 434 -23.23 12.48 27.37
CA GLY A 434 -23.57 13.46 26.34
C GLY A 434 -25.08 13.65 26.17
N ASP A 435 -25.59 13.65 24.95
CA ASP A 435 -26.98 13.93 24.60
C ASP A 435 -27.78 12.63 24.43
N GLY A 436 -28.40 12.08 25.48
CA GLY A 436 -28.75 10.66 25.38
C GLY A 436 -29.72 10.08 26.39
N ASN A 437 -29.64 8.77 26.55
CA ASN A 437 -30.13 8.10 27.75
C ASN A 437 -29.10 7.03 28.05
N ASP A 438 -28.06 7.45 28.75
CA ASP A 438 -26.79 6.74 28.67
C ASP A 438 -26.63 5.77 29.83
N ILE A 439 -25.74 4.80 29.65
CA ILE A 439 -25.37 3.84 30.67
C ILE A 439 -23.88 4.00 30.94
N LEU A 440 -23.53 4.55 32.10
CA LEU A 440 -22.15 4.75 32.51
C LEU A 440 -21.81 3.81 33.68
N ARG A 441 -20.67 3.14 33.57
CA ARG A 441 -20.10 2.27 34.61
C ARG A 441 -18.65 2.64 34.85
N GLY A 442 -18.31 3.16 36.03
CA GLY A 442 -16.92 3.46 36.39
C GLY A 442 -16.12 2.18 36.63
N ARG A 443 -16.68 1.25 37.41
CA ARG A 443 -16.11 -0.04 37.85
C ARG A 443 -15.17 0.10 39.04
N ALA A 444 -13.86 0.08 38.88
CA ALA A 444 -12.94 0.02 40.01
C ALA A 444 -11.95 1.18 39.94
N GLY A 445 -12.01 2.10 40.89
CA GLY A 445 -11.21 3.32 40.88
C GLY A 445 -12.00 4.50 41.41
N GLU A 446 -11.40 5.68 41.48
CA GLU A 446 -12.10 6.91 41.83
C GLU A 446 -12.62 7.58 40.55
N ASP A 447 -13.89 7.32 40.19
CA ASP A 447 -14.42 7.66 38.87
C ASP A 447 -15.23 8.96 38.84
N ASP A 448 -15.11 9.73 37.76
CA ASP A 448 -15.94 10.92 37.46
C ASP A 448 -16.99 10.59 36.39
N LEU A 449 -18.27 10.47 36.80
CA LEU A 449 -19.39 10.12 35.89
C LEU A 449 -20.31 11.31 35.65
N ALA A 450 -20.42 11.77 34.41
CA ALA A 450 -21.36 12.79 33.96
C ALA A 450 -22.31 12.23 32.90
N GLY A 451 -23.59 12.03 33.25
CA GLY A 451 -24.59 11.51 32.31
C GLY A 451 -24.83 12.45 31.13
N GLY A 452 -25.04 13.74 31.40
CA GLY A 452 -25.29 14.74 30.35
C GLY A 452 -26.77 15.12 30.26
N LEU A 453 -27.31 15.23 29.05
CA LEU A 453 -28.73 15.46 28.82
C LEU A 453 -29.47 14.12 28.72
N GLY A 454 -30.69 14.09 29.26
CA GLY A 454 -31.60 12.99 29.03
C GLY A 454 -31.91 12.19 30.28
N ARG A 455 -31.83 10.86 30.22
CA ARG A 455 -32.15 10.01 31.38
C ARG A 455 -31.16 8.87 31.52
N ASP A 456 -30.21 9.11 32.40
CA ASP A 456 -29.00 8.29 32.43
C ASP A 456 -29.01 7.32 33.61
N TYR A 457 -28.20 6.27 33.48
CA TYR A 457 -27.99 5.24 34.48
C TYR A 457 -26.52 5.20 34.84
N LEU A 458 -26.20 5.69 36.03
CA LEU A 458 -24.83 5.86 36.51
C LEU A 458 -24.56 4.80 37.59
N THR A 459 -23.49 4.05 37.41
CA THR A 459 -22.97 3.07 38.38
C THR A 459 -21.50 3.40 38.59
N GLY A 460 -21.12 3.83 39.80
CA GLY A 460 -19.73 4.17 40.10
C GLY A 460 -18.92 2.89 40.21
N GLY A 461 -18.87 2.32 41.40
CA GLY A 461 -18.50 0.92 41.61
C GLY A 461 -17.71 0.74 42.89
N GLU A 462 -16.53 0.15 42.79
CA GLU A 462 -15.57 0.11 43.89
C GLU A 462 -14.69 1.36 43.84
N GLY A 463 -14.79 2.22 44.84
CA GLY A 463 -13.95 3.42 44.91
C GLY A 463 -14.71 4.58 45.49
N ALA A 464 -14.18 5.79 45.35
CA ALA A 464 -14.83 7.01 45.81
C ALA A 464 -15.25 7.84 44.59
N ASP A 465 -16.49 7.65 44.16
CA ASP A 465 -16.94 8.11 42.85
C ASP A 465 -17.63 9.46 42.93
N ASN A 466 -17.48 10.26 41.86
CA ASN A 466 -18.16 11.53 41.68
C ASN A 466 -19.25 11.41 40.61
N PHE A 467 -20.50 11.59 41.01
CA PHE A 467 -21.63 11.72 40.10
C PHE A 467 -21.85 13.20 39.78
N VAL A 468 -21.43 13.64 38.59
CA VAL A 468 -21.32 15.04 38.20
C VAL A 468 -22.50 15.49 37.35
N PHE A 469 -23.16 16.56 37.79
CA PHE A 469 -24.29 17.18 37.07
C PHE A 469 -23.93 18.60 36.63
N ARG A 470 -23.88 18.82 35.31
CA ARG A 470 -23.48 20.10 34.69
C ARG A 470 -24.63 20.83 33.98
N SER A 471 -25.72 20.12 33.66
CA SER A 471 -26.89 20.68 33.00
C SER A 471 -28.18 20.19 33.66
N ILE A 472 -29.23 21.02 33.57
CA ILE A 472 -30.62 20.66 33.87
C ILE A 472 -31.53 20.88 32.65
N ALA A 473 -30.94 21.06 31.47
CA ALA A 473 -31.71 21.20 30.24
C ALA A 473 -32.35 19.85 29.89
N GLY A 474 -33.62 19.83 29.47
CA GLY A 474 -34.31 18.58 29.09
C GLY A 474 -34.82 17.71 30.26
N THR A 475 -34.33 17.91 31.49
CA THR A 475 -34.88 17.26 32.69
C THR A 475 -36.18 17.94 33.12
N VAL A 476 -37.33 17.42 32.69
CA VAL A 476 -38.62 17.80 33.28
C VAL A 476 -38.88 16.90 34.49
N ALA A 477 -39.20 17.50 35.65
CA ALA A 477 -39.55 16.79 36.87
C ALA A 477 -40.43 15.54 36.59
N GLY A 478 -39.94 14.38 36.99
CA GLY A 478 -40.61 13.09 36.85
C GLY A 478 -40.17 12.16 35.70
N ALA A 479 -40.06 12.59 34.44
CA ALA A 479 -39.96 11.65 33.30
C ALA A 479 -38.52 11.29 32.88
N ASN A 480 -37.61 12.27 32.93
CA ASN A 480 -36.22 12.17 32.49
C ASN A 480 -35.32 12.53 33.68
N ARG A 481 -35.24 11.65 34.67
CA ARG A 481 -34.37 11.85 35.84
C ARG A 481 -33.29 10.78 35.83
N ASP A 482 -32.07 11.19 36.06
CA ASP A 482 -30.95 10.26 36.10
C ASP A 482 -31.04 9.38 37.33
N GLN A 483 -30.42 8.21 37.22
CA GLN A 483 -30.46 7.16 38.23
C GLN A 483 -29.05 6.75 38.59
N ILE A 484 -28.62 7.16 39.78
CA ILE A 484 -27.43 6.61 40.43
C ILE A 484 -27.84 5.28 41.05
N MET A 485 -27.15 4.21 40.68
CA MET A 485 -27.62 2.84 40.92
C MET A 485 -27.07 2.20 42.19
N ASP A 486 -25.89 2.62 42.65
CA ASP A 486 -25.11 1.94 43.69
C ASP A 486 -24.44 2.84 44.74
N PHE A 487 -24.72 4.15 44.75
CA PHE A 487 -24.18 5.15 45.68
C PHE A 487 -23.86 4.65 47.11
N GLU A 488 -22.61 4.77 47.55
CA GLU A 488 -22.12 4.49 48.89
C GLU A 488 -21.92 5.78 49.72
N GLN A 489 -22.79 5.98 50.71
CA GLN A 489 -22.72 7.15 51.61
C GLN A 489 -21.37 7.27 52.35
N GLY A 490 -20.82 8.48 52.33
CA GLY A 490 -19.53 8.80 52.97
C GLY A 490 -18.30 8.30 52.21
N VAL A 491 -18.50 7.73 51.03
CA VAL A 491 -17.46 7.34 50.07
C VAL A 491 -17.67 8.14 48.79
N ASP A 492 -18.83 7.98 48.17
CA ASP A 492 -19.20 8.66 46.93
C ASP A 492 -19.71 10.09 47.16
N THR A 493 -19.67 10.89 46.10
CA THR A 493 -20.07 12.30 46.12
C THR A 493 -21.02 12.63 44.95
N ILE A 494 -22.08 13.39 45.23
CA ILE A 494 -22.96 13.98 44.20
C ILE A 494 -22.53 15.43 43.97
N VAL A 495 -22.02 15.73 42.78
CA VAL A 495 -21.47 17.05 42.43
C VAL A 495 -22.51 17.85 41.64
N ILE A 496 -23.09 18.89 42.26
CA ILE A 496 -24.12 19.76 41.65
C ILE A 496 -23.75 21.24 41.61
N ALA A 497 -22.61 21.62 42.20
CA ALA A 497 -22.12 23.01 42.22
C ALA A 497 -21.98 23.63 40.82
N GLY A 498 -21.90 22.82 39.76
CA GLY A 498 -21.87 23.27 38.36
C GLY A 498 -23.22 23.73 37.79
N LEU A 499 -24.36 23.36 38.41
CA LEU A 499 -25.70 23.64 37.88
C LEU A 499 -26.15 25.10 38.03
N SER A 500 -25.59 25.82 39.00
CA SER A 500 -25.95 27.20 39.33
C SER A 500 -24.72 28.06 39.55
N PRO A 501 -24.75 29.35 39.18
CA PRO A 501 -23.72 30.30 39.62
C PRO A 501 -23.82 30.66 41.12
N GLY A 502 -24.91 30.27 41.81
CA GLY A 502 -25.08 30.41 43.25
C GLY A 502 -24.74 29.12 44.00
N VAL A 503 -24.47 29.24 45.31
CA VAL A 503 -24.21 28.07 46.18
C VAL A 503 -25.55 27.46 46.62
N PHE A 504 -25.72 26.15 46.44
CA PHE A 504 -26.96 25.47 46.81
C PHE A 504 -27.18 25.44 48.34
N GLU A 505 -28.39 25.78 48.81
CA GLU A 505 -28.80 25.57 50.20
C GLU A 505 -29.35 24.14 50.38
N PHE A 506 -28.72 23.35 51.25
CA PHE A 506 -29.24 22.02 51.64
C PHE A 506 -30.40 22.14 52.63
N ARG A 507 -31.61 21.76 52.21
CA ARG A 507 -32.84 21.84 53.02
C ARG A 507 -33.20 20.53 53.73
N GLY A 508 -32.47 19.45 53.47
CA GLY A 508 -32.86 18.11 53.90
C GLY A 508 -34.26 17.77 53.38
N THR A 509 -35.17 17.33 54.25
CA THR A 509 -36.57 17.01 53.85
C THR A 509 -37.53 18.21 53.89
N ALA A 510 -37.05 19.43 54.18
CA ALA A 510 -37.90 20.61 54.24
C ALA A 510 -38.37 21.03 52.84
N ALA A 511 -39.52 21.69 52.75
CA ALA A 511 -39.98 22.25 51.48
C ALA A 511 -39.08 23.41 51.02
N PHE A 512 -39.02 23.60 49.70
CA PHE A 512 -38.39 24.77 49.11
C PHE A 512 -39.04 26.06 49.60
N ALA A 513 -38.23 27.12 49.66
CA ALA A 513 -38.69 28.47 49.89
C ALA A 513 -38.31 29.33 48.68
N PRO A 514 -39.17 30.28 48.26
CA PRO A 514 -38.84 31.23 47.19
C PRO A 514 -37.82 32.26 47.71
N SER A 515 -36.57 31.83 47.91
CA SER A 515 -35.48 32.57 48.52
C SER A 515 -34.65 33.34 47.49
N GLY A 516 -34.75 32.96 46.21
CA GLY A 516 -33.93 33.46 45.11
C GLY A 516 -32.51 32.89 45.08
N ASN A 517 -32.17 31.99 46.02
CA ASN A 517 -30.95 31.20 45.99
C ASN A 517 -31.30 29.78 45.49
N PRO A 518 -30.37 29.10 44.82
CA PRO A 518 -30.56 27.69 44.50
C PRO A 518 -30.69 26.85 45.79
N GLU A 519 -31.62 25.89 45.80
CA GLU A 519 -31.91 25.03 46.94
C GLU A 519 -31.96 23.55 46.49
N ILE A 520 -31.53 22.63 47.36
CA ILE A 520 -31.82 21.20 47.20
C ILE A 520 -32.59 20.64 48.39
N ARG A 521 -33.46 19.67 48.11
CA ARG A 521 -34.18 18.91 49.14
C ARG A 521 -34.27 17.44 48.79
N LEU A 522 -34.52 16.63 49.80
CA LEU A 522 -34.61 15.18 49.72
C LEU A 522 -36.05 14.71 49.89
N ASN A 523 -36.48 13.82 49.00
CA ASN A 523 -37.75 13.12 49.07
C ASN A 523 -37.52 11.60 49.07
N GLU A 524 -37.60 10.99 50.24
CA GLU A 524 -37.41 9.55 50.42
C GLU A 524 -38.63 8.77 49.91
N THR A 525 -38.38 7.75 49.10
CA THR A 525 -39.44 6.89 48.55
C THR A 525 -39.73 5.73 49.48
N ALA A 526 -40.96 5.20 49.40
CA ALA A 526 -41.35 4.00 50.15
C ALA A 526 -40.54 2.74 49.74
N THR A 527 -39.83 2.79 48.62
CA THR A 527 -38.97 1.70 48.13
C THR A 527 -37.53 1.80 48.63
N GLY A 528 -37.22 2.76 49.50
CA GLY A 528 -35.88 2.96 50.06
C GLY A 528 -34.90 3.65 49.12
N SER A 529 -35.39 4.46 48.16
CA SER A 529 -34.55 5.34 47.34
C SER A 529 -34.72 6.79 47.81
N THR A 530 -33.79 7.66 47.42
CA THR A 530 -33.91 9.12 47.64
C THR A 530 -34.08 9.80 46.29
N ILE A 531 -35.05 10.72 46.20
CA ILE A 531 -35.14 11.66 45.09
C ILE A 531 -34.56 12.98 45.57
N VAL A 532 -33.43 13.38 44.99
CA VAL A 532 -32.85 14.71 45.17
C VAL A 532 -33.63 15.64 44.25
N GLN A 533 -34.31 16.62 44.83
CA GLN A 533 -35.04 17.62 44.09
C GLN A 533 -34.26 18.93 44.13
N ILE A 534 -34.16 19.58 42.98
CA ILE A 534 -33.31 20.74 42.76
C ILE A 534 -34.20 21.91 42.35
N ASP A 535 -34.08 23.03 43.06
CA ASP A 535 -34.59 24.34 42.68
C ASP A 535 -33.36 25.18 42.30
N ASN A 536 -33.06 25.27 41.01
CA ASN A 536 -31.84 25.90 40.51
C ASN A 536 -31.96 27.43 40.46
N ASN A 537 -33.18 27.95 40.32
CA ASN A 537 -33.43 29.38 40.17
C ASN A 537 -33.94 30.06 41.47
N GLY A 538 -34.27 29.28 42.49
CA GLY A 538 -34.69 29.74 43.81
C GLY A 538 -36.13 30.27 43.88
N ASP A 539 -36.99 29.89 42.93
CA ASP A 539 -38.40 30.31 42.89
C ASP A 539 -39.34 29.48 43.77
N GLY A 540 -38.80 28.46 44.43
CA GLY A 540 -39.50 27.54 45.30
C GLY A 540 -40.14 26.36 44.57
N THR A 541 -39.83 26.14 43.29
CA THR A 541 -40.34 25.04 42.47
C THR A 541 -39.24 24.08 42.04
N ILE A 542 -39.62 22.85 41.68
CA ILE A 542 -38.66 21.82 41.27
C ILE A 542 -38.29 22.08 39.81
N ASP A 543 -37.01 22.33 39.57
CA ASP A 543 -36.42 22.48 38.23
C ASP A 543 -35.93 21.12 37.71
N ALA A 544 -35.27 20.32 38.56
CA ALA A 544 -34.72 19.01 38.18
C ALA A 544 -34.82 17.99 39.33
N GLU A 545 -34.70 16.71 38.99
CA GLU A 545 -34.67 15.61 39.95
C GLU A 545 -33.58 14.60 39.60
N ILE A 546 -32.91 14.06 40.61
CA ILE A 546 -31.97 12.93 40.50
C ILE A 546 -32.47 11.83 41.42
N ARG A 547 -32.41 10.57 40.96
CA ARG A 547 -32.73 9.42 41.81
C ARG A 547 -31.45 8.75 42.28
N VAL A 548 -31.34 8.57 43.59
CA VAL A 548 -30.34 7.71 44.22
C VAL A 548 -30.99 6.40 44.62
N GLY A 549 -30.66 5.33 43.91
CA GLY A 549 -31.19 3.98 44.09
C GLY A 549 -30.78 3.38 45.43
N GLY A 550 -31.68 2.67 46.12
CA GLY A 550 -31.35 1.93 47.35
C GLY A 550 -30.88 2.72 48.58
N VAL A 551 -30.72 4.04 48.49
CA VAL A 551 -30.16 4.89 49.56
C VAL A 551 -31.21 5.80 50.19
N THR A 552 -31.15 5.93 51.52
CA THR A 552 -31.91 6.89 52.34
C THR A 552 -30.99 7.59 53.34
N GLY A 553 -31.42 8.73 53.87
CA GLY A 553 -30.65 9.44 54.90
C GLY A 553 -29.46 10.27 54.41
N LEU A 554 -29.39 10.62 53.12
CA LEU A 554 -28.36 11.52 52.59
C LEU A 554 -28.27 12.81 53.40
N THR A 555 -27.06 13.33 53.56
CA THR A 555 -26.71 14.51 54.33
C THR A 555 -26.08 15.57 53.42
N ALA A 556 -25.74 16.74 53.95
CA ALA A 556 -25.05 17.76 53.16
C ALA A 556 -23.61 17.35 52.78
N ASP A 557 -23.01 16.41 53.51
CA ASP A 557 -21.61 15.99 53.29
C ASP A 557 -21.49 15.05 52.07
N ASP A 558 -22.59 14.48 51.60
CA ASP A 558 -22.66 13.63 50.39
C ASP A 558 -22.73 14.46 49.09
N PHE A 559 -22.68 15.79 49.19
CA PHE A 559 -22.83 16.70 48.06
C PHE A 559 -21.72 17.75 47.99
N VAL A 560 -21.35 18.10 46.76
CA VAL A 560 -20.61 19.34 46.46
C VAL A 560 -21.61 20.37 45.92
N LEU A 561 -21.84 21.44 46.70
CA LEU A 561 -22.94 22.42 46.57
C LEU A 561 -22.53 23.80 46.04
#